data_AF-A0A0S7EPP9-F1
#
_entry.id   AF-A0A0S7EPP9-F1
#
_cell.length_a   1.000
_cell.length_b   1.000
_cell.length_c   1.000
_cell.angle_alpha   90.00
_cell.angle_beta   90.00
_cell.angle_gamma   90.00
#
_symmetry.space_group_name_H-M   'P 1'
#
loop_
_entity.id
_entity.type
_entity.pdbx_description
1 polymer ?
#
loop_
_entity_poly.entity_id
_entity_poly.type
_entity_poly.pdbx_seq_one_letter_code
_entity_poly.pdbx_strand_id
1 'polypeptide(L)'
;HFLPASPSLGVVANHPVLLGACEGAPTARGAALRRTVLEVLCENFLQFKSHALPARLASVLMFLLELLRRNADTDASLLTLPLPALLRCLMLVNEPTVRKMSTDALQLVLERCVAASTVRPCELTTAALRSFAEENAGVYDRQVYVVLETVAVLDPAAVGALI
;
A
#
# COMPACT_ATOMS: atom_id res chain seq x y z
N HIS A 1 -7.00 15.45 -15.50
CA HIS A 1 -7.12 14.46 -14.40
C HIS A 1 -5.73 13.97 -14.03
N PHE A 2 -5.46 13.74 -12.74
CA PHE A 2 -4.15 13.30 -12.23
C PHE A 2 -3.70 11.96 -12.83
N LEU A 3 -4.59 10.96 -12.90
CA LEU A 3 -4.28 9.64 -13.47
C LEU A 3 -5.17 9.33 -14.69
N PRO A 4 -4.70 8.50 -15.64
CA PRO A 4 -5.48 8.11 -16.82
C PRO A 4 -6.70 7.25 -16.42
N ALA A 5 -7.71 7.23 -17.29
CA ALA A 5 -8.95 6.51 -17.03
C ALA A 5 -8.72 4.99 -17.08
N SER A 6 -7.93 4.55 -18.05
CA SER A 6 -7.42 3.20 -18.16
C SER A 6 -5.96 3.14 -17.68
N PRO A 7 -5.60 2.13 -16.87
CA PRO A 7 -4.22 1.93 -16.48
C PRO A 7 -3.40 1.49 -17.68
N SER A 8 -2.28 2.15 -17.94
CA SER A 8 -1.26 1.66 -18.86
C SER A 8 0.10 1.93 -18.26
N LEU A 9 0.96 0.91 -18.25
CA LEU A 9 2.27 1.01 -17.61
C LEU A 9 3.06 2.18 -18.17
N GLY A 10 3.08 2.34 -19.50
CA GLY A 10 3.80 3.44 -20.16
C GLY A 10 3.33 4.83 -19.73
N VAL A 11 2.04 5.05 -19.52
CA VAL A 11 1.53 6.37 -19.10
C VAL A 11 1.82 6.61 -17.62
N VAL A 12 1.63 5.60 -16.77
CA VAL A 12 1.88 5.72 -15.33
C VAL A 12 3.37 5.87 -15.03
N ALA A 13 4.21 5.06 -15.68
CA ALA A 13 5.67 5.08 -15.58
C ALA A 13 6.29 6.43 -15.95
N ASN A 14 5.68 7.16 -16.87
CA ASN A 14 6.16 8.45 -17.34
C ASN A 14 5.39 9.63 -16.70
N HIS A 15 4.61 9.38 -15.66
CA HIS A 15 3.87 10.43 -14.99
C HIS A 15 4.84 11.44 -14.33
N PRO A 16 4.74 12.76 -14.58
CA PRO A 16 5.70 13.75 -14.09
C PRO A 16 5.92 13.71 -12.58
N VAL A 17 4.87 13.49 -11.79
CA VAL A 17 4.97 13.37 -10.33
C VAL A 17 5.73 12.11 -9.91
N LEU A 18 5.58 11.00 -10.64
CA LEU A 18 6.35 9.79 -10.36
C LEU A 18 7.83 10.01 -10.69
N LEU A 19 8.12 10.63 -11.83
CA LEU A 19 9.50 10.93 -12.25
C LEU A 19 10.19 11.90 -11.27
N GLY A 20 9.46 12.91 -10.78
CA GLY A 20 9.98 13.83 -9.75
C GLY A 20 10.15 13.18 -8.38
N ALA A 21 9.33 12.17 -8.04
CA ALA A 21 9.44 11.46 -6.76
C ALA A 21 10.56 10.41 -6.76
N CYS A 22 10.89 9.86 -7.94
CA CYS A 22 11.88 8.81 -8.18
C CYS A 22 13.18 9.37 -8.79
N GLU A 23 13.80 10.35 -8.11
CA GLU A 23 15.06 10.94 -8.56
C GLU A 23 16.19 9.91 -8.57
N GLY A 24 17.09 9.99 -9.57
CA GLY A 24 18.22 9.06 -9.69
C GLY A 24 19.25 9.15 -8.55
N ALA A 25 19.26 10.27 -7.81
CA ALA A 25 20.02 10.46 -6.59
C ALA A 25 19.05 10.83 -5.45
N PRO A 26 19.05 10.11 -4.31
CA PRO A 26 18.16 10.41 -3.20
C PRO A 26 18.40 11.81 -2.64
N THR A 27 17.38 12.66 -2.63
CA THR A 27 17.41 13.98 -1.97
C THR A 27 16.35 14.08 -0.87
N ALA A 28 16.58 14.97 0.10
CA ALA A 28 15.58 15.26 1.15
C ALA A 28 14.27 15.81 0.56
N ARG A 29 14.36 16.58 -0.53
CA ARG A 29 13.19 17.12 -1.24
C ARG A 29 12.42 16.03 -1.96
N GLY A 30 13.12 15.08 -2.59
CA GLY A 30 12.53 13.89 -3.19
C GLY A 30 11.81 13.03 -2.14
N ALA A 31 12.41 12.82 -0.96
CA ALA A 31 11.77 12.11 0.13
C ALA A 31 10.50 12.80 0.66
N ALA A 32 10.53 14.12 0.81
CA ALA A 32 9.36 14.90 1.19
C ALA A 32 8.24 14.79 0.13
N LEU A 33 8.59 14.89 -1.15
CA LEU A 33 7.64 14.72 -2.25
C LEU A 33 7.02 13.31 -2.22
N ARG A 34 7.83 12.24 -2.03
CA ARG A 34 7.32 10.87 -1.92
C ARG A 34 6.31 10.72 -0.79
N ARG A 35 6.61 11.28 0.38
CA ARG A 35 5.66 11.31 1.51
C ARG A 35 4.35 11.97 1.13
N THR A 36 4.40 13.19 0.60
CA THR A 36 3.19 13.91 0.16
C THR A 36 2.40 13.14 -0.89
N VAL A 37 3.08 12.51 -1.84
CA VAL A 37 2.41 11.70 -2.88
C VAL A 37 1.73 10.49 -2.26
N LEU A 38 2.39 9.77 -1.36
CA LEU A 38 1.79 8.62 -0.67
C LEU A 38 0.58 9.04 0.18
N GLU A 39 0.69 10.13 0.95
CA GLU A 39 -0.41 10.70 1.72
C GLU A 39 -1.60 11.01 0.81
N VAL A 40 -1.37 11.75 -0.28
CA VAL A 40 -2.43 12.09 -1.24
C VAL A 40 -3.08 10.84 -1.84
N LEU A 41 -2.30 9.84 -2.26
CA LEU A 41 -2.83 8.59 -2.81
C LEU A 41 -3.69 7.85 -1.78
N CYS A 42 -3.18 7.69 -0.56
CA CYS A 42 -3.85 6.92 0.48
C CYS A 42 -5.10 7.62 1.00
N GLU A 43 -5.06 8.94 1.15
CA GLU A 43 -6.15 9.72 1.75
C GLU A 43 -7.21 10.15 0.74
N ASN A 44 -6.86 10.38 -0.53
CA ASN A 44 -7.81 10.95 -1.50
C ASN A 44 -8.27 9.94 -2.56
N PHE A 45 -7.46 8.92 -2.87
CA PHE A 45 -7.74 8.00 -3.97
C PHE A 45 -8.04 6.57 -3.52
N LEU A 46 -7.52 6.16 -2.36
CA LEU A 46 -7.74 4.83 -1.78
C LEU A 46 -8.65 4.84 -0.54
N GLN A 47 -9.24 5.99 -0.19
CA GLN A 47 -10.30 6.05 0.81
C GLN A 47 -11.65 5.70 0.17
N PHE A 48 -12.09 4.46 0.36
CA PHE A 48 -13.45 4.05 0.04
C PHE A 48 -13.99 3.10 1.11
N LYS A 49 -15.27 3.25 1.44
CA LYS A 49 -15.95 2.53 2.52
C LYS A 49 -17.01 1.53 2.03
N SER A 50 -17.21 1.43 0.72
CA SER A 50 -18.19 0.54 0.12
C SER A 50 -17.57 -0.21 -1.06
N HIS A 51 -18.25 -1.22 -1.58
CA HIS A 51 -17.83 -1.95 -2.77
C HIS A 51 -17.87 -1.11 -4.06
N ALA A 52 -18.33 0.15 -4.01
CA ALA A 52 -18.24 1.05 -5.14
C ALA A 52 -16.78 1.43 -5.37
N LEU A 53 -16.17 0.80 -6.37
CA LEU A 53 -14.77 1.03 -6.70
C LEU A 53 -14.55 2.51 -7.09
N PRO A 54 -13.56 3.20 -6.50
CA PRO A 54 -13.17 4.51 -6.98
C PRO A 54 -12.91 4.48 -8.47
N ALA A 55 -13.42 5.48 -9.19
CA ALA A 55 -13.04 5.67 -10.58
C ALA A 55 -11.49 5.73 -10.64
N ARG A 56 -10.89 4.85 -11.46
CA ARG A 56 -9.43 4.76 -11.69
C ARG A 56 -8.61 4.10 -10.57
N LEU A 57 -9.23 3.33 -9.67
CA LEU A 57 -8.51 2.56 -8.64
C LEU A 57 -7.32 1.77 -9.20
N ALA A 58 -7.50 1.11 -10.35
CA ALA A 58 -6.42 0.37 -11.01
C ALA A 58 -5.24 1.26 -11.42
N SER A 59 -5.49 2.48 -11.93
CA SER A 59 -4.43 3.45 -12.26
C SER A 59 -3.71 3.96 -11.02
N VAL A 60 -4.44 4.16 -9.90
CA VAL A 60 -3.89 4.59 -8.61
C VAL A 60 -2.98 3.51 -8.04
N LEU A 61 -3.42 2.25 -8.03
CA LEU A 61 -2.63 1.13 -7.55
C LEU A 61 -1.40 0.88 -8.43
N MET A 62 -1.52 0.99 -9.76
CA MET A 62 -0.37 0.91 -10.66
C MET A 62 0.65 2.02 -10.37
N PHE A 63 0.18 3.24 -10.11
CA PHE A 63 1.04 4.36 -9.74
C PHE A 63 1.76 4.10 -8.41
N LEU A 64 1.02 3.67 -7.38
CA LEU A 64 1.59 3.32 -6.08
C LEU A 64 2.64 2.21 -6.20
N LEU A 65 2.32 1.16 -6.96
CA LEU A 65 3.23 0.03 -7.17
C LEU A 65 4.51 0.47 -7.89
N GLU A 66 4.41 1.33 -8.88
CA GLU A 66 5.58 1.85 -9.58
C GLU A 66 6.41 2.80 -8.71
N LEU A 67 5.76 3.64 -7.89
CA LEU A 67 6.42 4.47 -6.90
C LEU A 67 7.20 3.62 -5.89
N LEU A 68 6.58 2.54 -5.39
CA LEU A 68 7.25 1.60 -4.49
C LEU A 68 8.40 0.89 -5.20
N ARG A 69 8.26 0.43 -6.45
CA ARG A 69 9.32 -0.30 -7.17
C ARG A 69 10.55 0.55 -7.44
N ARG A 70 10.36 1.82 -7.76
CA ARG A 70 11.46 2.72 -8.15
C ARG A 70 12.21 3.36 -6.99
N ASN A 71 11.72 3.19 -5.77
CA ASN A 71 12.33 3.77 -4.59
C ASN A 71 12.82 2.68 -3.61
N ALA A 72 13.84 3.04 -2.86
CA ALA A 72 14.44 2.20 -1.82
C ALA A 72 14.36 2.91 -0.46
N ASP A 73 13.21 3.51 -0.17
CA ASP A 73 12.97 4.15 1.13
C ASP A 73 13.12 3.14 2.27
N THR A 74 13.79 3.57 3.34
CA THR A 74 14.02 2.77 4.56
C THR A 74 13.31 3.35 5.77
N ASP A 75 12.64 4.49 5.63
CA ASP A 75 11.86 5.10 6.70
C ASP A 75 10.59 4.27 6.93
N ALA A 76 10.53 3.54 8.04
CA ALA A 76 9.41 2.66 8.36
C ALA A 76 8.07 3.43 8.41
N SER A 77 8.06 4.68 8.88
CA SER A 77 6.83 5.50 8.94
C SER A 77 6.26 5.77 7.54
N LEU A 78 7.15 6.02 6.58
CA LEU A 78 6.80 6.25 5.18
C LEU A 78 6.34 4.94 4.52
N LEU A 79 7.06 3.85 4.78
CA LEU A 79 6.77 2.53 4.22
C LEU A 79 5.41 2.00 4.67
N THR A 80 5.02 2.22 5.93
CA THR A 80 3.74 1.71 6.46
C THR A 80 2.53 2.55 6.05
N LEU A 81 2.73 3.76 5.52
CA LEU A 81 1.64 4.68 5.15
C LEU A 81 0.59 4.05 4.22
N PRO A 82 0.96 3.24 3.21
CA PRO A 82 -0.01 2.60 2.31
C PRO A 82 -0.73 1.37 2.91
N LEU A 83 -0.26 0.81 4.05
CA LEU A 83 -0.81 -0.44 4.59
C LEU A 83 -2.32 -0.39 4.79
N PRO A 84 -2.91 0.62 5.47
CA PRO A 84 -4.35 0.64 5.69
C PRO A 84 -5.14 0.65 4.38
N ALA A 85 -4.66 1.38 3.39
CA ALA A 85 -5.30 1.48 2.08
C ALA A 85 -5.22 0.15 1.30
N LEU A 86 -4.06 -0.51 1.31
CA LEU A 86 -3.84 -1.79 0.62
C LEU A 86 -4.66 -2.93 1.25
N LEU A 87 -4.69 -3.03 2.58
CA LEU A 87 -5.50 -4.01 3.32
C LEU A 87 -6.99 -3.82 3.01
N ARG A 88 -7.44 -2.56 2.96
CA ARG A 88 -8.83 -2.22 2.62
C ARG A 88 -9.17 -2.56 1.16
N CYS A 89 -8.22 -2.38 0.22
CA CYS A 89 -8.39 -2.84 -1.16
C CYS A 89 -8.56 -4.37 -1.24
N LEU A 90 -7.73 -5.14 -0.52
CA LEU A 90 -7.85 -6.59 -0.49
C LEU A 90 -9.15 -7.07 0.18
N MET A 91 -9.65 -6.33 1.17
CA MET A 91 -10.89 -6.64 1.88
C MET A 91 -12.14 -6.39 1.02
N LEU A 92 -12.19 -5.25 0.31
CA LEU A 92 -13.41 -4.77 -0.34
C LEU A 92 -13.49 -5.05 -1.84
N VAL A 93 -12.37 -5.33 -2.52
CA VAL A 93 -12.32 -5.44 -3.98
C VAL A 93 -12.13 -6.89 -4.42
N ASN A 94 -13.05 -7.36 -5.25
CA ASN A 94 -12.99 -8.72 -5.83
C ASN A 94 -12.38 -8.77 -7.24
N GLU A 95 -12.10 -7.61 -7.85
CA GLU A 95 -11.54 -7.55 -9.20
C GLU A 95 -10.11 -8.12 -9.20
N PRO A 96 -9.81 -9.18 -9.98
CA PRO A 96 -8.53 -9.90 -9.89
C PRO A 96 -7.29 -9.04 -10.13
N THR A 97 -7.34 -8.10 -11.07
CA THR A 97 -6.16 -7.28 -11.41
C THR A 97 -5.82 -6.30 -10.30
N VAL A 98 -6.83 -5.68 -9.70
CA VAL A 98 -6.73 -4.80 -8.54
C VAL A 98 -6.21 -5.56 -7.34
N ARG A 99 -6.78 -6.74 -7.04
CA ARG A 99 -6.29 -7.58 -5.94
C ARG A 99 -4.83 -7.94 -6.11
N LYS A 100 -4.43 -8.37 -7.31
CA LYS A 100 -3.03 -8.68 -7.62
C LYS A 100 -2.11 -7.49 -7.37
N MET A 101 -2.46 -6.30 -7.89
CA MET A 101 -1.64 -5.10 -7.67
C MET A 101 -1.57 -4.70 -6.19
N SER A 102 -2.67 -4.85 -5.44
CA SER A 102 -2.67 -4.60 -3.99
C SER A 102 -1.79 -5.60 -3.24
N THR A 103 -1.82 -6.88 -3.60
CA THR A 103 -0.93 -7.91 -3.02
C THR A 103 0.53 -7.63 -3.36
N ASP A 104 0.86 -7.33 -4.62
CA ASP A 104 2.23 -7.01 -5.05
C ASP A 104 2.77 -5.78 -4.31
N ALA A 105 1.95 -4.74 -4.13
CA ALA A 105 2.33 -3.54 -3.37
C ALA A 105 2.48 -3.84 -1.87
N LEU A 106 1.59 -4.65 -1.30
CA LEU A 106 1.65 -5.08 0.09
C LEU A 106 2.93 -5.85 0.37
N GLN A 107 3.30 -6.80 -0.50
CA GLN A 107 4.53 -7.56 -0.39
C GLN A 107 5.76 -6.64 -0.34
N LEU A 108 5.86 -5.68 -1.29
CA LEU A 108 6.96 -4.72 -1.31
C LEU A 108 7.05 -3.86 -0.04
N VAL A 109 5.91 -3.48 0.54
CA VAL A 109 5.88 -2.71 1.79
C VAL A 109 6.36 -3.58 2.95
N LEU A 110 5.82 -4.79 3.09
CA LEU A 110 6.16 -5.70 4.18
C LEU A 110 7.64 -6.06 4.15
N GLU A 111 8.18 -6.48 2.99
CA GLU A 111 9.59 -6.82 2.81
C GLU A 111 10.53 -5.66 3.19
N ARG A 112 10.15 -4.42 2.88
CA ARG A 112 10.93 -3.24 3.25
C ARG A 112 10.80 -2.86 4.71
N CYS A 113 9.62 -2.97 5.31
CA CYS A 113 9.43 -2.74 6.75
C CYS A 113 10.25 -3.75 7.57
N VAL A 114 10.22 -5.01 7.14
CA VAL A 114 11.08 -6.11 7.55
C VAL A 114 12.55 -5.66 7.45
N ALA A 115 13.04 -5.30 6.27
CA ALA A 115 14.45 -4.95 6.06
C ALA A 115 14.90 -3.70 6.86
N ALA A 116 14.01 -2.73 7.06
CA ALA A 116 14.31 -1.48 7.74
C ALA A 116 14.23 -1.56 9.28
N SER A 117 13.49 -2.53 9.83
CA SER A 117 13.26 -2.61 11.27
C SER A 117 14.35 -3.40 12.00
N THR A 118 14.80 -2.86 13.14
CA THR A 118 15.71 -3.52 14.08
C THR A 118 15.00 -4.51 15.00
N VAL A 119 13.68 -4.42 15.12
CA VAL A 119 12.82 -5.27 15.94
C VAL A 119 11.93 -6.11 15.01
N ARG A 120 11.75 -7.39 15.34
CA ARG A 120 10.96 -8.32 14.52
C ARG A 120 9.81 -8.95 15.31
N PRO A 121 8.56 -8.92 14.79
CA PRO A 121 8.12 -8.25 13.55
C PRO A 121 8.19 -6.71 13.64
N CYS A 122 8.07 -6.03 12.50
CA CYS A 122 8.08 -4.56 12.46
C CYS A 122 6.88 -4.01 13.26
N GLU A 123 7.14 -3.25 14.33
CA GLU A 123 6.11 -2.77 15.25
C GLU A 123 5.04 -1.92 14.55
N LEU A 124 5.43 -1.06 13.61
CA LEU A 124 4.48 -0.24 12.85
C LEU A 124 3.57 -1.08 11.93
N THR A 125 4.13 -2.15 11.35
CA THR A 125 3.34 -3.10 10.56
C THR A 125 2.33 -3.83 11.45
N THR A 126 2.77 -4.37 12.59
CA THR A 126 1.89 -5.06 13.53
C THR A 126 0.81 -4.13 14.09
N ALA A 127 1.15 -2.88 14.42
CA ALA A 127 0.19 -1.88 14.86
C ALA A 127 -0.86 -1.57 13.79
N ALA A 128 -0.45 -1.43 12.52
CA ALA A 128 -1.37 -1.22 11.40
C ALA A 128 -2.31 -2.42 11.17
N LEU A 129 -1.80 -3.65 11.27
CA LEU A 129 -2.61 -4.86 11.17
C LEU A 129 -3.63 -4.97 12.31
N ARG A 130 -3.23 -4.63 13.54
CA ARG A 130 -4.12 -4.62 14.71
C ARG A 130 -5.25 -3.61 14.53
N SER A 131 -4.93 -2.36 14.18
CA SER A 131 -5.93 -1.31 13.89
C SER A 131 -6.89 -1.76 12.79
N PHE A 132 -6.37 -2.36 11.71
CA PHE A 132 -7.19 -2.91 10.64
C PHE A 132 -8.16 -3.98 11.12
N ALA A 133 -7.71 -4.94 11.92
CA ALA A 133 -8.58 -6.00 12.44
C ALA A 133 -9.66 -5.43 13.38
N GLU A 134 -9.26 -4.58 14.33
CA GLU A 134 -10.17 -3.96 15.31
C GLU A 134 -11.25 -3.10 14.65
N GLU A 135 -10.89 -2.30 13.64
CA GLU A 135 -11.82 -1.42 12.92
C GLU A 135 -12.83 -2.17 12.05
N ASN A 136 -12.49 -3.37 11.55
CA ASN A 136 -13.25 -4.01 10.47
C ASN A 136 -13.89 -5.35 10.86
N ALA A 137 -13.39 -6.06 11.88
CA ALA A 137 -13.89 -7.41 12.23
C ALA A 137 -15.39 -7.41 12.59
N GLY A 138 -15.90 -6.34 13.20
CA GLY A 138 -17.33 -6.25 13.55
C GLY A 138 -18.30 -6.20 12.35
N VAL A 139 -17.83 -5.84 11.15
CA VAL A 139 -18.67 -5.69 9.95
C VAL A 139 -18.22 -6.63 8.82
N TYR A 140 -16.91 -6.87 8.71
CA TYR A 140 -16.26 -7.59 7.61
C TYR A 140 -15.46 -8.80 8.10
N ASP A 141 -15.94 -9.49 9.14
CA ASP A 141 -15.24 -10.58 9.85
C ASP A 141 -14.54 -11.57 8.89
N ARG A 142 -15.29 -12.20 7.98
CA ARG A 142 -14.74 -13.15 7.00
C ARG A 142 -13.68 -12.52 6.11
N GLN A 143 -13.89 -11.30 5.64
CA GLN A 143 -12.96 -10.62 4.74
C GLN A 143 -11.68 -10.22 5.47
N VAL A 144 -11.77 -9.82 6.74
CA VAL A 144 -10.61 -9.56 7.60
C VAL A 144 -9.74 -10.81 7.70
N TYR A 145 -10.33 -11.98 7.96
CA TYR A 145 -9.57 -13.24 8.00
C TYR A 145 -8.89 -13.57 6.67
N VAL A 146 -9.57 -13.38 5.53
CA VAL A 146 -8.97 -13.59 4.20
C VAL A 146 -7.78 -12.65 3.95
N VAL A 147 -7.89 -11.40 4.39
CA VAL A 147 -6.78 -10.45 4.31
C VAL A 147 -5.63 -10.87 5.21
N LEU A 148 -5.90 -11.25 6.47
CA LEU A 148 -4.88 -11.71 7.39
C LEU A 148 -4.22 -13.02 6.93
N GLU A 149 -4.94 -13.92 6.27
CA GLU A 149 -4.38 -15.11 5.62
C GLU A 149 -3.42 -14.71 4.50
N THR A 150 -3.80 -13.73 3.68
CA THR A 150 -2.91 -13.19 2.63
C THR A 150 -1.65 -12.59 3.25
N VAL A 151 -1.77 -11.82 4.35
CA VAL A 151 -0.61 -11.26 5.07
C VAL A 151 0.23 -12.37 5.69
N ALA A 152 -0.38 -13.42 6.25
CA ALA A 152 0.33 -14.53 6.87
C ALA A 152 1.19 -15.31 5.87
N VAL A 153 0.80 -15.37 4.60
CA VAL A 153 1.63 -15.94 3.52
C VAL A 153 2.86 -15.06 3.24
N LEU A 154 2.75 -13.74 3.37
CA LEU A 154 3.82 -12.78 3.09
C LEU A 154 4.75 -12.53 4.28
N ASP A 155 4.18 -12.39 5.48
CA ASP A 155 4.88 -12.16 6.75
C ASP A 155 4.13 -12.88 7.90
N PRO A 156 4.41 -14.17 8.14
CA PRO A 156 3.79 -14.94 9.21
C PRO A 156 4.06 -14.35 10.60
N ALA A 157 5.22 -13.71 10.81
CA ALA A 157 5.60 -13.16 12.11
C ALA A 157 4.74 -11.94 12.47
N ALA A 158 4.41 -11.09 11.48
CA ALA A 158 3.56 -9.93 11.69
C ALA A 158 2.13 -10.33 12.14
N VAL A 159 1.55 -11.38 11.55
CA VAL A 159 0.23 -11.90 11.94
C VAL A 159 0.31 -12.64 13.28
N GLY A 160 1.38 -13.39 13.52
CA GLY A 160 1.59 -14.09 14.80
C GLY A 160 1.64 -13.15 16.00
N ALA A 161 2.13 -11.92 15.84
CA ALA A 161 2.17 -10.90 16.90
C ALA A 161 0.82 -10.24 17.22
N LEU A 162 -0.26 -10.65 16.54
CA LEU A 162 -1.64 -10.23 16.87
C LEU A 162 -2.30 -11.12 17.94
N ILE A 163 -1.68 -12.27 18.26
CA ILE A 163 -2.14 -13.27 19.23
C ILE A 163 -1.41 -13.05 20.56
#